data_AF-A0A423MBJ0-F1
#
_entry.id   AF-A0A423MBJ0-F1
#
_cell.length_a   1.000
_cell.length_b   1.000
_cell.length_c   1.000
_cell.angle_alpha   90.00
_cell.angle_beta   90.00
_cell.angle_gamma   90.00
#
_symmetry.space_group_name_H-M   'P 1'
#
loop_
_entity.id
_entity.type
_entity.pdbx_description
1 polymer ?
#
loop_
_entity_poly.entity_id
_entity_poly.type
_entity_poly.pdbx_seq_one_letter_code
_entity_poly.pdbx_strand_id
1 'polypeptide(L)'
;MTVQVPLAERALILAPVGRDSQIALMILNEAGYGGVVTPTLSSLCTELEIGAGLLLVAAEALRGPELEALFHYLEQQPAWSDLPIVLLTHHGGQEQGPSSRLSDLLGNVTFLERPFHPATLVSMVSAALRGRRRQYEARDRLIDLSESERRLQSTLETLEQQVEERTAQLRHNEEALRQSQKMEAVGQLTGGIAHDFNNMLTGIIGSLELLRRRLARGRTDDLDSLIDLGVTSANRAAGLTHRLLAFSRRQSLDSKAVQMNTLVLSMGELLQRSLNESIQLDMRLNDKLWVAEADPNQLESALLNLVINARDAMPDGGKLVVETSNQVLNRGFTEAYNNLEPGDYVMLSVTDNGSGMPQSVVNRAFDPFFTTKPIGQGTGLGLSMIYGFSKQSRGHVSIDSEIDEGTTVRLYLPRFRGEELAIPAPDVQQLPEALHGETVLIVEDDPAVRVLVCAVLGELGYAFVEAWDADSAVPILNSTQRIDLLISDVGLPGMNGRQLAEVGRQYRPGLKVLFITGYAEHAAVRGGFLDSGMQMITKPFTFDLLTAKVREMIKS
;
A
#
# COMPACT_ATOMS: atom_id res chain seq x y z
N MET A 1 48.52 61.82 -10.75
CA MET A 1 47.55 60.75 -10.43
C MET A 1 48.24 59.80 -9.47
N THR A 2 47.97 59.93 -8.18
CA THR A 2 48.50 59.03 -7.14
C THR A 2 47.72 57.72 -7.21
N VAL A 3 48.36 56.68 -7.73
CA VAL A 3 47.81 55.31 -7.72
C VAL A 3 47.68 54.90 -6.26
N GLN A 4 46.45 54.77 -5.75
CA GLN A 4 46.20 54.15 -4.45
C GLN A 4 46.57 52.67 -4.59
N VAL A 5 47.71 52.29 -4.03
CA VAL A 5 48.14 50.90 -3.95
C VAL A 5 47.14 50.16 -3.04
N PRO A 6 46.56 49.02 -3.46
CA PRO A 6 45.71 48.22 -2.59
C PRO A 6 46.44 47.92 -1.28
N LEU A 7 45.76 48.03 -0.14
CA LEU A 7 46.34 47.79 1.19
C LEU A 7 47.04 46.41 1.31
N ALA A 8 46.62 45.44 0.48
CA ALA A 8 47.19 44.09 0.37
C ALA A 8 48.49 43.99 -0.46
N GLU A 9 48.96 45.08 -1.09
CA GLU A 9 50.12 45.08 -2.02
C GLU A 9 51.25 46.03 -1.61
N ARG A 10 51.16 46.64 -0.43
CA ARG A 10 52.20 47.55 0.08
C ARG A 10 53.33 46.80 0.76
N ALA A 11 54.56 47.23 0.52
CA ALA A 11 55.73 46.78 1.25
C ALA A 11 55.96 47.68 2.47
N LEU A 12 55.98 47.10 3.68
CA LEU A 12 56.38 47.84 4.87
C LEU A 12 57.89 47.67 5.09
N ILE A 13 58.61 48.79 5.29
CA ILE A 13 60.07 48.81 5.31
C ILE A 13 60.56 49.27 6.68
N LEU A 14 61.21 48.36 7.43
CA LEU A 14 61.85 48.64 8.70
C LEU A 14 63.38 48.49 8.57
N ALA A 15 64.05 49.59 8.24
CA ALA A 15 65.52 49.67 8.21
C ALA A 15 65.97 50.99 8.86
N PRO A 16 66.10 51.02 10.20
CA PRO A 16 66.31 52.26 10.96
C PRO A 16 67.75 52.77 10.92
N VAL A 17 68.71 51.93 10.55
CA VAL A 17 70.14 52.27 10.50
C VAL A 17 70.56 52.57 9.07
N GLY A 18 71.24 53.71 8.85
CA GLY A 18 71.78 54.08 7.54
C GLY A 18 70.72 54.65 6.57
N ARG A 19 70.94 54.43 5.27
CA ARG A 19 70.06 54.93 4.19
C ARG A 19 69.23 53.82 3.52
N ASP A 20 69.26 52.60 4.06
CA ASP A 20 68.68 51.41 3.44
C ASP A 20 67.17 51.53 3.23
N SER A 21 66.43 52.11 4.18
CA SER A 21 64.99 52.35 4.07
C SER A 21 64.62 53.32 2.94
N GLN A 22 65.39 54.40 2.79
CA GLN A 22 65.19 55.39 1.72
C GLN A 22 65.56 54.80 0.34
N ILE A 23 66.66 54.06 0.26
CA ILE A 23 67.11 53.42 -0.98
C ILE A 23 66.13 52.34 -1.42
N ALA A 24 65.69 51.47 -0.51
CA ALA A 24 64.69 50.45 -0.80
C ALA A 24 63.36 51.07 -1.25
N LEU A 25 62.88 52.11 -0.56
CA LEU A 25 61.67 52.83 -0.95
C LEU A 25 61.79 53.45 -2.35
N MET A 26 62.93 54.07 -2.66
CA MET A 26 63.20 54.66 -3.97
C MET A 26 63.16 53.60 -5.08
N ILE A 27 63.86 52.47 -4.89
CA ILE A 27 63.89 51.36 -5.85
C ILE A 27 62.48 50.77 -6.07
N LEU A 28 61.71 50.60 -4.99
CA LEU A 28 60.35 50.08 -5.07
C LEU A 28 59.42 51.04 -5.83
N ASN A 29 59.50 52.35 -5.54
CA ASN A 29 58.69 53.35 -6.22
C ASN A 29 59.05 53.45 -7.72
N GLU A 30 60.33 53.38 -8.08
CA GLU A 30 60.78 53.33 -9.48
C GLU A 30 60.24 52.10 -10.22
N ALA A 31 60.15 50.96 -9.52
CA ALA A 31 59.57 49.73 -10.04
C ALA A 31 58.02 49.70 -9.98
N GLY A 32 57.37 50.75 -9.49
CA GLY A 32 55.92 50.87 -9.40
C GLY A 32 55.26 50.16 -8.21
N TYR A 33 56.04 49.75 -7.20
CA TYR A 33 55.55 49.15 -5.96
C TYR A 33 55.41 50.20 -4.86
N GLY A 34 54.29 50.18 -4.12
CA GLY A 34 54.09 51.07 -2.97
C GLY A 34 54.87 50.60 -1.75
N GLY A 35 55.69 51.48 -1.19
CA GLY A 35 56.40 51.25 0.06
C GLY A 35 55.99 52.22 1.17
N VAL A 36 55.96 51.75 2.41
CA VAL A 36 55.80 52.59 3.61
C VAL A 36 57.01 52.35 4.51
N VAL A 37 57.77 53.40 4.80
CA VAL A 37 58.91 53.31 5.72
C VAL A 37 58.41 53.47 7.14
N THR A 38 58.65 52.45 7.95
CA THR A 38 58.31 52.41 9.37
C THR A 38 59.59 52.57 10.19
N PRO A 39 59.70 53.61 11.04
CA PRO A 39 60.95 53.93 11.74
C PRO A 39 61.23 52.99 12.93
N THR A 40 60.20 52.35 13.48
CA THR A 40 60.28 51.48 14.65
C THR A 40 59.45 50.22 14.45
N LEU A 41 59.74 49.17 15.24
CA LEU A 41 59.00 47.91 15.20
C LEU A 41 57.55 48.10 15.67
N SER A 42 57.32 48.94 16.69
CA SER A 42 55.95 49.36 17.07
C SER A 42 55.16 50.00 15.91
N SER A 43 55.77 50.92 15.15
CA SER A 43 55.11 51.53 13.97
C SER A 43 54.86 50.50 12.87
N LEU A 44 55.71 49.48 12.73
CA LEU A 44 55.51 48.38 11.81
C LEU A 44 54.27 47.56 12.18
N CYS A 45 54.11 47.22 13.46
CA CYS A 45 52.95 46.46 13.94
C CYS A 45 51.63 47.22 13.72
N THR A 46 51.59 48.53 13.98
CA THR A 46 50.39 49.35 13.71
C THR A 46 50.05 49.37 12.22
N GLU A 47 51.04 49.45 11.34
CA GLU A 47 50.80 49.36 9.90
C GLU A 47 50.39 47.93 9.47
N LEU A 48 50.90 46.88 10.12
CA LEU A 48 50.46 45.51 9.83
C LEU A 48 48.97 45.27 10.10
N GLU A 49 48.38 45.95 11.08
CA GLU A 49 46.93 45.89 11.36
C GLU A 49 46.08 46.47 10.22
N ILE A 50 46.59 47.49 9.53
CA ILE A 50 45.93 48.09 8.35
C ILE A 50 46.09 47.16 7.12
N GLY A 51 47.11 46.30 7.13
CA GLY A 51 47.38 45.27 6.12
C GLY A 51 48.75 45.46 5.45
N ALA A 52 49.36 44.39 4.94
CA ALA A 52 50.61 44.48 4.20
C ALA A 52 50.72 43.35 3.16
N GLY A 53 51.40 43.65 2.06
CA GLY A 53 51.74 42.67 1.04
C GLY A 53 53.07 41.95 1.30
N LEU A 54 54.02 42.65 1.93
CA LEU A 54 55.37 42.18 2.21
C LEU A 54 55.96 43.00 3.36
N LEU A 55 56.81 42.37 4.18
CA LEU A 55 57.72 43.06 5.10
C LEU A 55 59.14 43.08 4.54
N LEU A 56 59.81 44.23 4.59
CA LEU A 56 61.23 44.37 4.30
C LEU A 56 61.93 44.88 5.57
N VAL A 57 62.66 44.01 6.25
CA VAL A 57 63.17 44.30 7.60
C VAL A 57 64.69 44.10 7.66
N ALA A 58 65.41 45.07 8.21
CA ALA A 58 66.82 44.91 8.51
C ALA A 58 67.02 43.99 9.72
N ALA A 59 67.92 43.01 9.61
CA ALA A 59 68.11 41.98 10.64
C ALA A 59 68.45 42.57 12.03
N GLU A 60 69.16 43.71 12.07
CA GLU A 60 69.48 44.44 13.31
C GLU A 60 68.27 45.12 13.96
N ALA A 61 67.19 45.36 13.22
CA ALA A 61 65.96 45.97 13.73
C ALA A 61 65.08 44.96 14.49
N LEU A 62 65.35 43.65 14.34
CA LEU A 62 64.64 42.58 15.03
C LEU A 62 65.27 42.28 16.41
N ARG A 63 65.37 43.31 17.25
CA ARG A 63 65.94 43.21 18.61
C ARG A 63 65.04 43.90 19.62
N GLY A 64 64.88 43.29 20.80
CA GLY A 64 64.16 43.87 21.93
C GLY A 64 62.77 43.25 22.17
N PRO A 65 62.06 43.72 23.20
CA PRO A 65 60.77 43.17 23.64
C PRO A 65 59.63 43.37 22.64
N GLU A 66 59.74 44.35 21.72
CA GLU A 66 58.73 44.62 20.69
C GLU A 66 58.64 43.52 19.62
N LEU A 67 59.60 42.59 19.57
CA LEU A 67 59.59 41.43 18.68
C LEU A 67 58.44 40.46 18.98
N GLU A 68 58.02 40.37 20.24
CA GLU A 68 56.88 39.53 20.65
C GLU A 68 55.57 39.96 19.98
N ALA A 69 55.37 41.27 19.75
CA ALA A 69 54.17 41.77 19.08
C ALA A 69 54.10 41.36 17.60
N LEU A 70 55.25 41.38 16.91
CA LEU A 70 55.33 40.90 15.52
C LEU A 70 55.06 39.39 15.44
N PHE A 71 55.64 38.60 16.35
CA PHE A 71 55.38 37.16 16.40
C PHE A 71 53.92 36.85 16.69
N HIS A 72 53.31 37.54 17.66
CA HIS A 72 51.91 37.37 17.98
C HIS A 72 51.00 37.61 16.76
N TYR A 73 51.29 38.64 15.96
CA TYR A 73 50.57 38.89 14.71
C TYR A 73 50.77 37.74 13.70
N LEU A 74 52.01 37.26 13.53
CA LEU A 74 52.31 36.20 12.59
C LEU A 74 51.66 34.86 12.98
N GLU A 75 51.58 34.54 14.27
CA GLU A 75 50.88 33.36 14.80
C GLU A 75 49.36 33.44 14.64
N GLN A 76 48.79 34.64 14.72
CA GLN A 76 47.34 34.87 14.54
C GLN A 76 46.91 35.02 13.08
N GLN A 77 47.82 34.83 12.13
CA GLN A 77 47.46 34.86 10.73
C GLN A 77 46.40 33.80 10.42
N PRO A 78 45.35 34.15 9.64
CA PRO A 78 44.42 33.15 9.13
C PRO A 78 45.17 32.07 8.35
N ALA A 79 44.68 30.83 8.38
CA ALA A 79 45.36 29.68 7.75
C ALA A 79 45.64 29.82 6.24
N TRP A 80 44.96 30.74 5.54
CA TRP A 80 45.20 31.06 4.12
C TRP A 80 46.30 32.12 3.90
N SER A 81 46.68 32.86 4.95
CA SER A 81 47.63 33.97 4.92
C SER A 81 49.00 33.49 5.35
N ASP A 82 50.00 33.75 4.52
CA ASP A 82 51.40 33.54 4.87
C ASP A 82 52.20 34.75 4.36
N LEU A 83 52.39 35.73 5.26
CA LEU A 83 52.98 37.04 4.96
C LEU A 83 54.48 36.91 4.64
N PRO A 84 54.92 37.30 3.43
CA PRO A 84 56.33 37.22 3.08
C PRO A 84 57.16 38.29 3.79
N ILE A 85 58.36 37.91 4.23
CA ILE A 85 59.29 38.76 4.98
C ILE A 85 60.66 38.70 4.30
N VAL A 86 61.15 39.82 3.78
CA VAL A 86 62.51 39.95 3.25
C VAL A 86 63.43 40.53 4.32
N LEU A 87 64.43 39.76 4.73
CA LEU A 87 65.41 40.17 5.75
C LEU A 87 66.70 40.69 5.13
N LEU A 88 67.05 41.94 5.43
CA LEU A 88 68.30 42.57 5.00
C LEU A 88 69.46 42.18 5.93
N THR A 89 70.46 41.48 5.40
CA THR A 89 71.63 40.96 6.14
C THR A 89 72.93 41.62 5.66
N HIS A 90 74.04 41.49 6.40
CA HIS A 90 75.37 42.00 6.00
C HIS A 90 76.32 40.84 5.69
N HIS A 91 77.19 40.99 4.68
CA HIS A 91 78.23 40.01 4.36
C HIS A 91 79.17 39.74 5.54
N GLY A 92 79.39 38.46 5.86
CA GLY A 92 80.42 38.00 6.81
C GLY A 92 79.95 37.62 8.21
N GLY A 93 78.65 37.61 8.50
CA GLY A 93 78.10 36.98 9.71
C GLY A 93 77.76 35.51 9.45
N GLN A 94 78.58 34.59 9.96
CA GLN A 94 78.49 33.12 9.85
C GLN A 94 77.07 32.55 9.61
N GLU A 95 76.98 31.66 8.62
CA GLU A 95 75.85 30.80 8.27
C GLU A 95 75.41 29.80 9.38
N GLN A 96 75.80 29.98 10.66
CA GLN A 96 75.43 29.07 11.75
C GLN A 96 75.20 29.85 13.06
N GLY A 97 73.95 30.23 13.37
CA GLY A 97 73.59 30.71 14.72
C GLY A 97 72.30 31.54 14.85
N PRO A 98 72.23 32.79 14.32
CA PRO A 98 71.07 33.69 14.53
C PRO A 98 70.05 33.72 13.38
N SER A 99 70.49 33.60 12.11
CA SER A 99 69.62 33.72 10.94
C SER A 99 68.68 32.53 10.74
N SER A 100 69.10 31.32 11.16
CA SER A 100 68.24 30.13 11.15
C SER A 100 67.11 30.23 12.17
N ARG A 101 67.41 30.72 13.39
CA ARG A 101 66.38 30.95 14.43
C ARG A 101 65.34 31.97 13.98
N LEU A 102 65.76 33.02 13.28
CA LEU A 102 64.84 34.02 12.73
C LEU A 102 63.98 33.43 11.60
N SER A 103 64.50 32.50 10.79
CA SER A 103 63.71 31.79 9.78
C SER A 103 62.63 30.91 10.41
N ASP A 104 62.98 30.17 11.47
CA ASP A 104 62.03 29.29 12.16
C ASP A 104 60.92 30.07 12.88
N LEU A 105 61.22 31.28 13.36
CA LEU A 105 60.29 32.11 14.11
C LEU A 105 59.39 33.00 13.23
N LEU A 106 59.88 33.43 12.08
CA LEU A 106 59.17 34.36 11.19
C LEU A 106 58.46 33.65 10.01
N GLY A 107 58.72 32.36 9.80
CA GLY A 107 58.06 31.54 8.78
C GLY A 107 58.54 31.85 7.37
N ASN A 108 57.72 32.58 6.58
CA ASN A 108 57.98 32.89 5.17
C ASN A 108 59.02 33.99 4.98
N VAL A 109 60.27 33.63 5.26
CA VAL A 109 61.42 34.53 5.21
C VAL A 109 62.25 34.31 3.96
N THR A 110 62.66 35.41 3.31
CA THR A 110 63.70 35.40 2.27
C THR A 110 64.82 36.37 2.65
N PHE A 111 66.06 35.99 2.45
CA PHE A 111 67.21 36.81 2.83
C PHE A 111 67.74 37.63 1.65
N LEU A 112 68.15 38.87 1.92
CA LEU A 112 68.79 39.76 0.94
C LEU A 112 70.04 40.39 1.56
N GLU A 113 71.20 40.15 0.96
CA GLU A 113 72.48 40.66 1.47
C GLU A 113 72.74 42.11 1.05
N ARG A 114 73.41 42.87 1.92
CA ARG A 114 73.83 44.26 1.69
C ARG A 114 75.31 44.35 1.26
N PRO A 115 75.64 45.23 0.28
CA PRO A 115 74.74 46.09 -0.49
C PRO A 115 73.94 45.30 -1.54
N PHE A 116 72.63 45.56 -1.63
CA PHE A 116 71.75 44.85 -2.57
C PHE A 116 71.63 45.57 -3.91
N HIS A 117 71.54 44.79 -4.99
CA HIS A 117 71.32 45.32 -6.33
C HIS A 117 69.82 45.60 -6.57
N PRO A 118 69.43 46.72 -7.22
CA PRO A 118 68.02 47.06 -7.45
C PRO A 118 67.22 45.94 -8.11
N ALA A 119 67.79 45.27 -9.11
CA ALA A 119 67.13 44.16 -9.82
C ALA A 119 66.75 42.98 -8.91
N THR A 120 67.60 42.66 -7.92
CA THR A 120 67.36 41.55 -6.98
C THR A 120 66.23 41.89 -6.01
N LEU A 121 66.25 43.11 -5.44
CA LEU A 121 65.19 43.58 -4.55
C LEU A 121 63.83 43.60 -5.28
N VAL A 122 63.78 44.16 -6.48
CA VAL A 122 62.56 44.22 -7.30
C VAL A 122 62.04 42.82 -7.64
N SER A 123 62.92 41.89 -8.02
CA SER A 123 62.52 40.51 -8.33
C SER A 123 61.93 39.79 -7.12
N MET A 124 62.53 39.95 -5.94
CA MET A 124 62.06 39.34 -4.70
C MET A 124 60.71 39.92 -4.26
N VAL A 125 60.56 41.25 -4.29
CA VAL A 125 59.30 41.92 -3.94
C VAL A 125 58.20 41.55 -4.93
N SER A 126 58.51 41.51 -6.23
CA SER A 126 57.57 41.08 -7.26
C SER A 126 57.10 39.63 -7.07
N ALA A 127 58.00 38.72 -6.70
CA ALA A 127 57.65 37.33 -6.39
C ALA A 127 56.77 37.22 -5.13
N ALA A 128 57.15 37.92 -4.05
CA ALA A 128 56.41 37.95 -2.79
C ALA A 128 54.99 38.50 -2.96
N LEU A 129 54.84 39.66 -3.61
CA LEU A 129 53.54 40.28 -3.84
C LEU A 129 52.66 39.45 -4.79
N ARG A 130 53.23 38.78 -5.80
CA ARG A 130 52.48 37.82 -6.64
C ARG A 130 51.99 36.62 -5.84
N GLY A 131 52.82 36.07 -4.95
CA GLY A 131 52.41 35.01 -4.03
C GLY A 131 51.27 35.46 -3.12
N ARG A 132 51.39 36.66 -2.56
CA ARG A 132 50.37 37.27 -1.71
C ARG A 132 49.04 37.47 -2.43
N ARG A 133 49.05 38.00 -3.66
CA ARG A 133 47.84 38.16 -4.48
C ARG A 133 47.11 36.81 -4.69
N ARG A 134 47.86 35.74 -4.98
CA ARG A 134 47.27 34.39 -5.13
C ARG A 134 46.63 33.86 -3.85
N GLN A 135 47.21 34.15 -2.67
CA GLN A 135 46.61 33.77 -1.39
C GLN A 135 45.23 34.44 -1.20
N TYR A 136 45.13 35.73 -1.50
CA TYR A 136 43.85 36.46 -1.45
C TYR A 136 42.85 35.94 -2.48
N GLU A 137 43.27 35.69 -3.73
CA GLU A 137 42.40 35.10 -4.76
C GLU A 137 41.88 33.71 -4.36
N ALA A 138 42.71 32.88 -3.74
CA ALA A 138 42.32 31.57 -3.25
C ALA A 138 41.29 31.66 -2.11
N ARG A 139 41.50 32.59 -1.16
CA ARG A 139 40.55 32.87 -0.09
C ARG A 139 39.19 33.28 -0.64
N ASP A 140 39.17 34.24 -1.56
CA ASP A 140 37.92 34.77 -2.11
C ASP A 140 37.14 33.67 -2.86
N ARG A 141 37.83 32.81 -3.62
CA ARG A 141 37.21 31.62 -4.24
C ARG A 141 36.62 30.63 -3.25
N LEU A 142 37.29 30.40 -2.11
CA LEU A 142 36.77 29.49 -1.07
C LEU A 142 35.51 30.06 -0.41
N ILE A 143 35.46 31.38 -0.21
CA ILE A 143 34.28 32.07 0.32
C ILE A 143 33.12 31.92 -0.68
N ASP A 144 33.36 32.22 -1.96
CA ASP A 144 32.35 32.09 -3.02
C ASP A 144 31.81 30.66 -3.14
N LEU A 145 32.70 29.65 -3.08
CA LEU A 145 32.31 28.25 -3.11
C LEU A 145 31.42 27.89 -1.92
N SER A 146 31.82 28.26 -0.70
CA SER A 146 31.03 28.00 0.51
C SER A 146 29.66 28.68 0.48
N GLU A 147 29.58 29.90 -0.04
CA GLU A 147 28.30 30.58 -0.23
C GLU A 147 27.42 29.88 -1.28
N SER A 148 28.01 29.43 -2.39
CA SER A 148 27.27 28.70 -3.43
C SER A 148 26.73 27.37 -2.93
N GLU A 149 27.51 26.64 -2.14
CA GLU A 149 27.14 25.36 -1.53
C GLU A 149 25.96 25.55 -0.55
N ARG A 150 26.01 26.57 0.31
CA ARG A 150 24.90 26.90 1.20
C ARG A 150 23.62 27.26 0.45
N ARG A 151 23.74 28.03 -0.65
CA ARG A 151 22.58 28.39 -1.48
C ARG A 151 21.96 27.13 -2.10
N LEU A 152 22.79 26.23 -2.64
CA LEU A 152 22.34 24.97 -3.24
C LEU A 152 21.63 24.10 -2.20
N GLN A 153 22.21 23.94 -1.01
CA GLN A 153 21.60 23.15 0.06
C GLN A 153 20.22 23.70 0.46
N SER A 154 20.10 25.02 0.64
CA SER A 154 18.81 25.65 0.95
C SER A 154 17.78 25.48 -0.18
N THR A 155 18.21 25.47 -1.45
CA THR A 155 17.29 25.24 -2.58
C THR A 155 16.81 23.79 -2.61
N LEU A 156 17.69 22.82 -2.35
CA LEU A 156 17.34 21.40 -2.29
C LEU A 156 16.33 21.13 -1.17
N GLU A 157 16.56 21.64 0.04
CA GLU A 157 15.63 21.51 1.18
C GLU A 157 14.24 22.09 0.84
N THR A 158 14.20 23.25 0.18
CA THR A 158 12.94 23.88 -0.26
C THR A 158 12.23 23.03 -1.32
N LEU A 159 12.98 22.45 -2.25
CA LEU A 159 12.42 21.61 -3.32
C LEU A 159 11.87 20.29 -2.78
N GLU A 160 12.59 19.65 -1.85
CA GLU A 160 12.13 18.44 -1.16
C GLU A 160 10.81 18.70 -0.42
N GLN A 161 10.72 19.80 0.33
CA GLN A 161 9.49 20.20 1.00
C GLN A 161 8.33 20.42 -0.01
N GLN A 162 8.58 21.10 -1.13
CA GLN A 162 7.56 21.32 -2.15
C GLN A 162 7.10 20.00 -2.81
N VAL A 163 8.00 19.05 -3.03
CA VAL A 163 7.66 17.73 -3.59
C VAL A 163 6.81 16.95 -2.59
N GLU A 164 7.14 16.97 -1.30
CA GLU A 164 6.36 16.30 -0.26
C GLU A 164 4.95 16.91 -0.14
N GLU A 165 4.84 18.24 -0.09
CA GLU A 165 3.55 18.93 -0.06
C GLU A 165 2.70 18.61 -1.30
N ARG A 166 3.31 18.65 -2.50
CA ARG A 166 2.61 18.33 -3.76
C ARG A 166 2.16 16.88 -3.83
N THR A 167 2.97 15.94 -3.37
CA THR A 167 2.61 14.51 -3.36
C THR A 167 1.52 14.22 -2.33
N ALA A 168 1.54 14.85 -1.16
CA ALA A 168 0.46 14.78 -0.18
C ALA A 168 -0.86 15.35 -0.75
N GLN A 169 -0.79 16.50 -1.41
CA GLN A 169 -1.97 17.12 -2.03
C GLN A 169 -2.56 16.27 -3.16
N LEU A 170 -1.71 15.68 -4.01
CA LEU A 170 -2.16 14.78 -5.08
C LEU A 170 -2.90 13.57 -4.51
N ARG A 171 -2.32 12.89 -3.51
CA ARG A 171 -2.97 11.76 -2.83
C ARG A 171 -4.32 12.14 -2.22
N HIS A 172 -4.40 13.31 -1.57
CA HIS A 172 -5.66 13.80 -1.00
C HIS A 172 -6.71 14.05 -2.09
N ASN A 173 -6.33 14.69 -3.19
CA ASN A 173 -7.23 14.97 -4.31
C ASN A 173 -7.69 13.68 -5.00
N GLU A 174 -6.81 12.68 -5.17
CA GLU A 174 -7.17 11.37 -5.71
C GLU A 174 -8.17 10.63 -4.81
N GLU A 175 -7.96 10.63 -3.48
CA GLU A 175 -8.88 10.01 -2.53
C GLU A 175 -10.24 10.72 -2.55
N ALA A 176 -10.25 12.06 -2.60
CA ALA A 176 -11.46 12.86 -2.69
C ALA A 176 -12.22 12.61 -4.02
N LEU A 177 -11.50 12.52 -5.14
CA LEU A 177 -12.08 12.20 -6.44
C LEU A 177 -12.69 10.79 -6.43
N ARG A 178 -11.98 9.81 -5.87
CA ARG A 178 -12.46 8.42 -5.71
C ARG A 178 -13.72 8.37 -4.85
N GLN A 179 -13.78 9.16 -3.78
CA GLN A 179 -14.95 9.25 -2.90
C GLN A 179 -16.12 9.97 -3.58
N SER A 180 -15.86 11.00 -4.38
CA SER A 180 -16.89 11.70 -5.15
C SER A 180 -17.48 10.81 -6.26
N GLN A 181 -16.64 10.07 -6.99
CA GLN A 181 -17.10 9.09 -7.99
C GLN A 181 -17.91 7.97 -7.32
N LYS A 182 -17.51 7.52 -6.12
CA LYS A 182 -18.29 6.58 -5.33
C LYS A 182 -19.65 7.18 -4.94
N MET A 183 -19.70 8.45 -4.55
CA MET A 183 -20.94 9.13 -4.16
C MET A 183 -21.88 9.37 -5.35
N GLU A 184 -21.34 9.72 -6.51
CA GLU A 184 -22.09 9.86 -7.76
C GLU A 184 -22.67 8.52 -8.24
N ALA A 185 -21.88 7.45 -8.18
CA ALA A 185 -22.33 6.09 -8.43
C ALA A 185 -23.43 5.68 -7.42
N VAL A 186 -23.26 5.95 -6.12
CA VAL A 186 -24.31 5.71 -5.10
C VAL A 186 -25.59 6.49 -5.42
N GLY A 187 -25.49 7.72 -5.91
CA GLY A 187 -26.64 8.53 -6.32
C GLY A 187 -27.44 7.91 -7.47
N GLN A 188 -26.77 7.41 -8.52
CA GLN A 188 -27.43 6.68 -9.61
C GLN A 188 -27.96 5.31 -9.17
N LEU A 189 -27.25 4.63 -8.28
CA LEU A 189 -27.64 3.32 -7.74
C LEU A 189 -28.86 3.40 -6.82
N THR A 190 -29.04 4.46 -6.02
CA THR A 190 -30.14 4.56 -5.04
C THR A 190 -31.53 4.53 -5.70
N GLY A 191 -31.68 5.14 -6.89
CA GLY A 191 -32.94 5.15 -7.63
C GLY A 191 -33.26 3.80 -8.29
N GLY A 192 -32.28 3.17 -8.95
CA GLY A 192 -32.46 1.88 -9.65
C GLY A 192 -32.58 0.69 -8.69
N ILE A 193 -31.79 0.68 -7.61
CA ILE A 193 -31.77 -0.40 -6.63
C ILE A 193 -33.04 -0.42 -5.78
N ALA A 194 -33.56 0.75 -5.37
CA ALA A 194 -34.81 0.80 -4.63
C ALA A 194 -35.98 0.25 -5.46
N HIS A 195 -36.01 0.55 -6.75
CA HIS A 195 -36.98 0.00 -7.69
C HIS A 195 -36.84 -1.53 -7.83
N ASP A 196 -35.62 -2.03 -8.01
CA ASP A 196 -35.39 -3.47 -8.18
C ASP A 196 -35.66 -4.27 -6.88
N PHE A 197 -35.30 -3.70 -5.72
CA PHE A 197 -35.62 -4.29 -4.42
C PHE A 197 -37.14 -4.36 -4.20
N ASN A 198 -37.87 -3.28 -4.53
CA ASN A 198 -39.33 -3.26 -4.48
C ASN A 198 -39.96 -4.28 -5.44
N ASN A 199 -39.38 -4.49 -6.64
CA ASN A 199 -39.85 -5.51 -7.57
C ASN A 199 -39.67 -6.94 -7.04
N MET A 200 -38.53 -7.21 -6.39
CA MET A 200 -38.28 -8.51 -5.77
C MET A 200 -39.21 -8.75 -4.57
N LEU A 201 -39.42 -7.75 -3.71
CA LEU A 201 -40.40 -7.81 -2.63
C LEU A 201 -41.82 -8.06 -3.16
N THR A 202 -42.19 -7.40 -4.26
CA THR A 202 -43.49 -7.59 -4.92
C THR A 202 -43.66 -9.03 -5.41
N GLY A 203 -42.60 -9.63 -5.96
CA GLY A 203 -42.58 -11.03 -6.37
C GLY A 203 -42.75 -12.01 -5.19
N ILE A 204 -42.06 -11.77 -4.08
CA ILE A 204 -42.18 -12.59 -2.85
C ILE A 204 -43.59 -12.48 -2.28
N ILE A 205 -44.06 -11.25 -2.05
CA ILE A 205 -45.38 -10.98 -1.46
C ILE A 205 -46.50 -11.51 -2.36
N GLY A 206 -46.38 -11.30 -3.67
CA GLY A 206 -47.36 -11.78 -4.66
C GLY A 206 -47.46 -13.30 -4.67
N SER A 207 -46.33 -14.00 -4.61
CA SER A 207 -46.28 -15.46 -4.57
C SER A 207 -46.92 -16.02 -3.30
N LEU A 208 -46.63 -15.44 -2.14
CA LEU A 208 -47.21 -15.82 -0.85
C LEU A 208 -48.73 -15.54 -0.78
N GLU A 209 -49.20 -14.42 -1.32
CA GLU A 209 -50.63 -14.08 -1.35
C GLU A 209 -51.42 -15.03 -2.27
N LEU A 210 -50.83 -15.43 -3.40
CA LEU A 210 -51.42 -16.42 -4.32
C LEU A 210 -51.46 -17.82 -3.70
N LEU A 211 -50.39 -18.24 -3.02
CA LEU A 211 -50.34 -19.49 -2.25
C LEU A 211 -51.46 -19.53 -1.20
N ARG A 212 -51.56 -18.48 -0.37
CA ARG A 212 -52.60 -18.38 0.67
C ARG A 212 -54.01 -18.46 0.10
N ARG A 213 -54.27 -17.78 -1.04
CA ARG A 213 -55.58 -17.81 -1.71
C ARG A 213 -55.91 -19.16 -2.34
N ARG A 214 -54.93 -19.90 -2.86
CA ARG A 214 -55.15 -21.25 -3.43
C ARG A 214 -55.44 -22.26 -2.33
N LEU A 215 -54.65 -22.24 -1.25
CA LEU A 215 -54.86 -23.09 -0.07
C LEU A 215 -56.24 -22.85 0.57
N ALA A 216 -56.66 -21.59 0.72
CA ALA A 216 -57.99 -21.25 1.25
C ALA A 216 -59.15 -21.75 0.37
N ARG A 217 -58.90 -22.05 -0.92
CA ARG A 217 -59.87 -22.60 -1.86
C ARG A 217 -59.73 -24.12 -2.06
N GLY A 218 -58.87 -24.78 -1.28
CA GLY A 218 -58.60 -26.22 -1.39
C GLY A 218 -57.92 -26.64 -2.69
N ARG A 219 -57.31 -25.70 -3.43
CA ARG A 219 -56.58 -26.02 -4.67
C ARG A 219 -55.10 -26.21 -4.36
N THR A 220 -54.63 -27.44 -4.51
CA THR A 220 -53.23 -27.84 -4.30
C THR A 220 -52.43 -27.93 -5.59
N ASP A 221 -53.06 -27.68 -6.74
CA ASP A 221 -52.38 -27.72 -8.03
C ASP A 221 -51.39 -26.55 -8.14
N ASP A 222 -50.18 -26.85 -8.63
CA ASP A 222 -49.18 -25.84 -9.04
C ASP A 222 -48.74 -24.94 -7.86
N LEU A 223 -48.77 -25.48 -6.62
CA LEU A 223 -48.25 -24.80 -5.43
C LEU A 223 -46.72 -24.68 -5.47
N ASP A 224 -46.01 -25.72 -5.93
CA ASP A 224 -44.55 -25.75 -6.02
C ASP A 224 -44.02 -24.62 -6.92
N SER A 225 -44.67 -24.39 -8.06
CA SER A 225 -44.35 -23.28 -8.98
C SER A 225 -44.49 -21.90 -8.32
N LEU A 226 -45.51 -21.69 -7.47
CA LEU A 226 -45.67 -20.45 -6.73
C LEU A 226 -44.62 -20.31 -5.62
N ILE A 227 -44.24 -21.41 -4.96
CA ILE A 227 -43.15 -21.42 -3.98
C ILE A 227 -41.84 -21.06 -4.67
N ASP A 228 -41.53 -21.69 -5.81
CA ASP A 228 -40.34 -21.46 -6.62
C ASP A 228 -40.24 -20.00 -7.10
N LEU A 229 -41.36 -19.40 -7.49
CA LEU A 229 -41.41 -17.98 -7.87
C LEU A 229 -41.05 -17.05 -6.70
N GLY A 230 -41.55 -17.37 -5.50
CA GLY A 230 -41.24 -16.66 -4.27
C GLY A 230 -39.77 -16.81 -3.86
N VAL A 231 -39.26 -18.04 -3.85
CA VAL A 231 -37.86 -18.38 -3.53
C VAL A 231 -36.90 -17.71 -4.52
N THR A 232 -37.21 -17.75 -5.82
CA THR A 232 -36.39 -17.09 -6.85
C THR A 232 -36.35 -15.57 -6.67
N SER A 233 -37.44 -14.96 -6.20
CA SER A 233 -37.49 -13.53 -5.90
C SER A 233 -36.71 -13.18 -4.63
N ALA A 234 -36.76 -14.03 -3.60
CA ALA A 234 -35.98 -13.88 -2.37
C ALA A 234 -34.46 -14.04 -2.60
N ASN A 235 -34.05 -15.05 -3.37
CA ASN A 235 -32.64 -15.26 -3.74
C ASN A 235 -32.09 -14.09 -4.56
N ARG A 236 -32.89 -13.51 -5.46
CA ARG A 236 -32.51 -12.29 -6.19
C ARG A 236 -32.32 -11.09 -5.25
N ALA A 237 -33.20 -10.92 -4.25
CA ALA A 237 -33.06 -9.86 -3.25
C ALA A 237 -31.78 -10.03 -2.42
N ALA A 238 -31.46 -11.26 -2.00
CA ALA A 238 -30.23 -11.59 -1.30
C ALA A 238 -28.97 -11.32 -2.15
N GLY A 239 -29.01 -11.64 -3.44
CA GLY A 239 -27.93 -11.30 -4.37
C GLY A 239 -27.70 -9.79 -4.52
N LEU A 240 -28.77 -8.99 -4.53
CA LEU A 240 -28.68 -7.53 -4.63
C LEU A 240 -28.10 -6.90 -3.35
N THR A 241 -28.52 -7.35 -2.17
CA THR A 241 -27.95 -6.89 -0.89
C THR A 241 -26.47 -7.25 -0.76
N HIS A 242 -26.08 -8.44 -1.23
CA HIS A 242 -24.67 -8.83 -1.29
C HIS A 242 -23.84 -7.90 -2.18
N ARG A 243 -24.35 -7.55 -3.38
CA ARG A 243 -23.69 -6.60 -4.30
C ARG A 243 -23.54 -5.19 -3.70
N LEU A 244 -24.56 -4.71 -2.99
CA LEU A 244 -24.53 -3.43 -2.28
C LEU A 244 -23.47 -3.39 -1.16
N LEU A 245 -23.37 -4.47 -0.37
CA LEU A 245 -22.42 -4.57 0.73
C LEU A 245 -20.98 -4.72 0.22
N ALA A 246 -20.76 -5.49 -0.84
CA ALA A 246 -19.47 -5.62 -1.52
C ALA A 246 -18.99 -4.28 -2.12
N PHE A 247 -19.89 -3.47 -2.65
CA PHE A 247 -19.58 -2.11 -3.14
C PHE A 247 -19.32 -1.10 -2.00
N SER A 248 -19.95 -1.32 -0.84
CA SER A 248 -19.88 -0.41 0.31
C SER A 248 -18.56 -0.50 1.08
N ARG A 249 -17.97 -1.70 1.27
CA ARG A 249 -16.80 -1.90 2.14
C ARG A 249 -15.52 -2.35 1.41
N ARG A 250 -14.37 -1.94 1.96
CA ARG A 250 -13.03 -2.51 1.65
C ARG A 250 -13.02 -3.97 2.10
N GLN A 251 -13.42 -4.89 1.23
CA GLN A 251 -13.42 -6.31 1.54
C GLN A 251 -12.00 -6.87 1.40
N SER A 252 -11.46 -7.42 2.48
CA SER A 252 -10.25 -8.26 2.46
C SER A 252 -10.65 -9.68 2.05
N LEU A 253 -10.04 -10.24 1.00
CA LEU A 253 -10.29 -11.62 0.56
C LEU A 253 -9.94 -12.63 1.67
N ASP A 254 -10.78 -13.67 1.83
CA ASP A 254 -10.51 -14.84 2.68
C ASP A 254 -9.79 -15.92 1.86
N SER A 255 -8.52 -15.66 1.53
CA SER A 255 -7.70 -16.56 0.70
C SER A 255 -7.49 -17.91 1.40
N LYS A 256 -8.01 -18.98 0.81
CA LYS A 256 -7.98 -20.34 1.36
C LYS A 256 -7.58 -21.37 0.30
N ALA A 257 -7.24 -22.56 0.78
CA ALA A 257 -7.10 -23.75 -0.04
C ALA A 257 -8.48 -24.17 -0.59
N VAL A 258 -8.66 -24.14 -1.90
CA VAL A 258 -9.93 -24.46 -2.57
C VAL A 258 -9.76 -25.65 -3.52
N GLN A 259 -10.51 -26.72 -3.27
CA GLN A 259 -10.70 -27.80 -4.23
C GLN A 259 -11.75 -27.37 -5.26
N MET A 260 -11.27 -26.79 -6.37
CA MET A 260 -12.12 -26.13 -7.36
C MET A 260 -13.14 -27.08 -8.02
N ASN A 261 -12.78 -28.33 -8.29
CA ASN A 261 -13.72 -29.29 -8.85
C ASN A 261 -14.89 -29.57 -7.90
N THR A 262 -14.63 -29.71 -6.60
CA THR A 262 -15.67 -29.93 -5.59
C THR A 262 -16.64 -28.75 -5.55
N LEU A 263 -16.12 -27.53 -5.63
CA LEU A 263 -16.92 -26.29 -5.70
C LEU A 263 -17.79 -26.22 -6.97
N VAL A 264 -17.19 -26.49 -8.14
CA VAL A 264 -17.89 -26.46 -9.43
C VAL A 264 -19.01 -27.51 -9.45
N LEU A 265 -18.74 -28.71 -8.93
CA LEU A 265 -19.73 -29.79 -8.82
C LEU A 265 -20.84 -29.45 -7.85
N SER A 266 -20.54 -28.88 -6.67
CA SER A 266 -21.58 -28.46 -5.70
C SER A 266 -22.48 -27.35 -6.26
N MET A 267 -21.95 -26.51 -7.14
CA MET A 267 -22.73 -25.50 -7.84
C MET A 267 -23.53 -26.04 -9.02
N GLY A 268 -23.28 -27.27 -9.50
CA GLY A 268 -23.83 -27.78 -10.75
C GLY A 268 -25.35 -27.69 -10.87
N GLU A 269 -26.08 -28.04 -9.81
CA GLU A 269 -27.54 -27.93 -9.78
C GLU A 269 -28.02 -26.47 -9.88
N LEU A 270 -27.36 -25.55 -9.16
CA LEU A 270 -27.66 -24.13 -9.20
C LEU A 270 -27.35 -23.52 -10.57
N LEU A 271 -26.23 -23.92 -11.19
CA LEU A 271 -25.86 -23.48 -12.54
C LEU A 271 -26.89 -23.98 -13.55
N GLN A 272 -27.31 -25.23 -13.46
CA GLN A 272 -28.31 -25.81 -14.35
C GLN A 272 -29.67 -25.11 -14.22
N ARG A 273 -30.12 -24.77 -13.00
CA ARG A 273 -31.35 -23.98 -12.77
C ARG A 273 -31.25 -22.52 -13.26
N SER A 274 -30.03 -21.99 -13.34
CA SER A 274 -29.79 -20.61 -13.80
C SER A 274 -29.79 -20.50 -15.34
N LEU A 275 -29.56 -21.62 -16.03
CA LEU A 275 -29.66 -21.78 -17.47
C LEU A 275 -31.12 -22.08 -17.89
N ASN A 276 -31.48 -21.74 -19.12
CA ASN A 276 -32.75 -22.14 -19.73
C ASN A 276 -32.64 -23.57 -20.30
N GLU A 277 -33.78 -24.25 -20.50
CA GLU A 277 -33.84 -25.63 -21.02
C GLU A 277 -33.16 -25.81 -22.40
N SER A 278 -32.93 -24.72 -23.13
CA SER A 278 -32.30 -24.70 -24.45
C SER A 278 -30.77 -24.63 -24.42
N ILE A 279 -30.13 -24.47 -23.25
CA ILE A 279 -28.66 -24.48 -23.13
C ILE A 279 -28.18 -25.78 -22.49
N GLN A 280 -27.31 -26.49 -23.20
CA GLN A 280 -26.65 -27.68 -22.70
C GLN A 280 -25.38 -27.31 -21.92
N LEU A 281 -25.33 -27.67 -20.63
CA LEU A 281 -24.15 -27.53 -19.78
C LEU A 281 -23.25 -28.77 -19.87
N ASP A 282 -21.98 -28.59 -20.26
CA ASP A 282 -20.95 -29.63 -20.37
C ASP A 282 -19.82 -29.29 -19.39
N MET A 283 -19.62 -30.12 -18.36
CA MET A 283 -18.57 -29.93 -17.35
C MET A 283 -17.39 -30.86 -17.63
N ARG A 284 -16.23 -30.27 -17.92
CA ARG A 284 -14.98 -30.97 -18.23
C ARG A 284 -13.95 -30.71 -17.14
N LEU A 285 -14.03 -31.50 -16.07
CA LEU A 285 -13.19 -31.28 -14.90
C LEU A 285 -11.97 -32.19 -14.93
N ASN A 286 -10.78 -31.65 -14.66
CA ASN A 286 -9.56 -32.45 -14.61
C ASN A 286 -9.47 -33.21 -13.28
N ASP A 287 -9.44 -34.55 -13.33
CA ASP A 287 -9.38 -35.41 -12.13
C ASP A 287 -8.14 -35.18 -11.24
N LYS A 288 -7.06 -34.63 -11.80
CA LYS A 288 -5.80 -34.35 -11.09
C LYS A 288 -5.55 -32.85 -10.94
N LEU A 289 -6.62 -32.07 -10.74
CA LEU A 289 -6.52 -30.62 -10.53
C LEU A 289 -5.76 -30.32 -9.23
N TRP A 290 -4.89 -29.31 -9.26
CA TRP A 290 -4.26 -28.81 -8.04
C TRP A 290 -5.26 -28.03 -7.19
N VAL A 291 -4.96 -27.90 -5.90
CA VAL A 291 -5.69 -27.02 -5.00
C VAL A 291 -5.35 -25.57 -5.35
N ALA A 292 -6.35 -24.73 -5.53
CA ALA A 292 -6.17 -23.30 -5.81
C ALA A 292 -6.13 -22.50 -4.51
N GLU A 293 -5.40 -21.39 -4.49
CA GLU A 293 -5.43 -20.40 -3.43
C GLU A 293 -6.38 -19.27 -3.84
N ALA A 294 -7.58 -19.22 -3.23
CA ALA A 294 -8.60 -18.23 -3.54
C ALA A 294 -9.65 -18.10 -2.41
N ASP A 295 -10.48 -17.07 -2.47
CA ASP A 295 -11.70 -16.99 -1.65
C ASP A 295 -12.82 -17.82 -2.31
N PRO A 296 -13.34 -18.89 -1.66
CA PRO A 296 -14.38 -19.74 -2.23
C PRO A 296 -15.63 -18.97 -2.66
N ASN A 297 -16.10 -18.01 -1.85
CA ASN A 297 -17.35 -17.29 -2.13
C ASN A 297 -17.21 -16.38 -3.35
N GLN A 298 -16.04 -15.76 -3.50
CA GLN A 298 -15.74 -14.94 -4.68
C GLN A 298 -15.59 -15.79 -5.93
N LEU A 299 -15.03 -17.00 -5.80
CA LEU A 299 -14.95 -17.96 -6.90
C LEU A 299 -16.33 -18.46 -7.34
N GLU A 300 -17.22 -18.80 -6.40
CA GLU A 300 -18.62 -19.15 -6.68
C GLU A 300 -19.33 -18.00 -7.42
N SER A 301 -19.19 -16.77 -6.89
CA SER A 301 -19.78 -15.59 -7.50
C SER A 301 -19.23 -15.33 -8.90
N ALA A 302 -17.92 -15.49 -9.10
CA ALA A 302 -17.28 -15.36 -10.39
C ALA A 302 -17.83 -16.38 -11.40
N LEU A 303 -17.89 -17.66 -11.01
CA LEU A 303 -18.44 -18.72 -11.87
C LEU A 303 -19.90 -18.45 -12.23
N LEU A 304 -20.74 -18.11 -11.26
CA LEU A 304 -22.16 -17.81 -11.51
C LEU A 304 -22.32 -16.61 -12.46
N ASN A 305 -21.54 -15.55 -12.28
CA ASN A 305 -21.57 -14.39 -13.17
C ASN A 305 -21.16 -14.73 -14.60
N LEU A 306 -20.15 -15.59 -14.77
CA LEU A 306 -19.75 -16.07 -16.10
C LEU A 306 -20.85 -16.90 -16.77
N VAL A 307 -21.49 -17.81 -16.03
CA VAL A 307 -22.60 -18.63 -16.53
C VAL A 307 -23.81 -17.78 -16.91
N ILE A 308 -24.16 -16.76 -16.11
CA ILE A 308 -25.25 -15.83 -16.44
C ILE A 308 -24.91 -15.01 -17.70
N ASN A 309 -23.67 -14.54 -17.83
CA ASN A 309 -23.24 -13.80 -19.01
C ASN A 309 -23.29 -14.67 -20.27
N ALA A 310 -22.82 -15.92 -20.19
CA ALA A 310 -22.90 -16.90 -21.26
C ALA A 310 -24.35 -17.17 -21.69
N ARG A 311 -25.25 -17.39 -20.74
CA ARG A 311 -26.69 -17.57 -21.01
C ARG A 311 -27.28 -16.40 -21.77
N ASP A 312 -27.01 -15.19 -21.31
CA ASP A 312 -27.56 -13.98 -21.93
C ASP A 312 -26.98 -13.75 -23.35
N ALA A 313 -25.82 -14.33 -23.67
CA ALA A 313 -25.24 -14.35 -25.00
C ALA A 313 -25.83 -15.46 -25.91
N MET A 314 -26.61 -16.38 -25.36
CA MET A 314 -27.24 -17.52 -26.05
C MET A 314 -28.78 -17.50 -25.92
N PRO A 315 -29.49 -16.47 -26.43
CA PRO A 315 -30.94 -16.35 -26.27
C PRO A 315 -31.73 -17.49 -26.93
N ASP A 316 -31.23 -18.04 -28.04
CA ASP A 316 -31.86 -19.12 -28.81
C ASP A 316 -31.42 -20.52 -28.33
N GLY A 317 -30.67 -20.61 -27.23
CA GLY A 317 -30.04 -21.84 -26.76
C GLY A 317 -28.62 -22.02 -27.27
N GLY A 318 -27.96 -23.09 -26.84
CA GLY A 318 -26.56 -23.33 -27.19
C GLY A 318 -25.87 -24.33 -26.28
N LYS A 319 -24.54 -24.26 -26.25
CA LYS A 319 -23.67 -25.10 -25.45
C LYS A 319 -22.77 -24.24 -24.58
N LEU A 320 -22.82 -24.49 -23.28
CA LEU A 320 -21.94 -23.90 -22.29
C LEU A 320 -20.99 -24.96 -21.77
N VAL A 321 -19.68 -24.71 -21.88
CA VAL A 321 -18.63 -25.59 -21.38
C VAL A 321 -17.94 -24.94 -20.18
N VAL A 322 -17.91 -25.65 -19.05
CA VAL A 322 -17.11 -25.28 -17.87
C VAL A 322 -15.96 -26.27 -17.77
N GLU A 323 -14.73 -25.78 -17.85
CA GLU A 323 -13.52 -26.62 -17.85
C GLU A 323 -12.54 -26.18 -16.76
N THR A 324 -11.91 -27.16 -16.11
CA THR A 324 -10.81 -26.94 -15.16
C THR A 324 -9.54 -27.62 -15.65
N SER A 325 -8.40 -26.95 -15.55
CA SER A 325 -7.12 -27.52 -15.93
C SER A 325 -5.95 -26.94 -15.13
N ASN A 326 -4.84 -27.67 -15.06
CA ASN A 326 -3.59 -27.17 -14.47
C ASN A 326 -2.76 -26.53 -15.59
N GLN A 327 -2.28 -25.31 -15.38
CA GLN A 327 -1.45 -24.60 -16.35
C GLN A 327 -0.19 -24.07 -15.70
N VAL A 328 0.95 -24.29 -16.36
CA VAL A 328 2.23 -23.70 -15.98
C VAL A 328 2.44 -22.46 -16.84
N LEU A 329 2.38 -21.29 -16.23
CA LEU A 329 2.57 -20.02 -16.93
C LEU A 329 4.06 -19.71 -17.03
N ASN A 330 4.56 -19.60 -18.26
CA ASN A 330 5.97 -19.29 -18.54
C ASN A 330 6.20 -17.78 -18.68
N ARG A 331 7.47 -17.36 -18.65
CA ARG A 331 7.83 -15.94 -18.77
C ARG A 331 7.29 -15.26 -20.03
N GLY A 332 7.30 -15.96 -21.17
CA GLY A 332 6.80 -15.41 -22.44
C GLY A 332 5.30 -15.10 -22.43
N PHE A 333 4.49 -15.88 -21.71
CA PHE A 333 3.06 -15.62 -21.53
C PHE A 333 2.83 -14.48 -20.53
N THR A 334 3.60 -14.42 -19.45
CA THR A 334 3.43 -13.39 -18.41
C THR A 334 3.93 -12.01 -18.81
N GLU A 335 4.89 -11.92 -19.73
CA GLU A 335 5.42 -10.64 -20.24
C GLU A 335 4.37 -9.79 -20.97
N ALA A 336 3.32 -10.42 -21.50
CA ALA A 336 2.20 -9.72 -22.15
C ALA A 336 1.23 -9.06 -21.15
N TYR A 337 1.29 -9.39 -19.86
CA TYR A 337 0.30 -8.99 -18.87
C TYR A 337 0.94 -8.39 -17.62
N ASN A 338 0.69 -7.10 -17.38
CA ASN A 338 1.15 -6.42 -16.16
C ASN A 338 0.54 -7.08 -14.90
N ASN A 339 1.41 -7.50 -13.97
CA ASN A 339 1.10 -8.16 -12.69
C ASN A 339 0.67 -9.64 -12.79
N LEU A 340 1.28 -10.43 -13.67
CA LEU A 340 1.17 -11.89 -13.67
C LEU A 340 2.57 -12.49 -13.50
N GLU A 341 2.77 -13.34 -12.50
CA GLU A 341 4.08 -13.98 -12.25
C GLU A 341 4.13 -15.38 -12.89
N PRO A 342 5.29 -15.82 -13.41
CA PRO A 342 5.44 -17.20 -13.88
C PRO A 342 5.26 -18.19 -12.72
N GLY A 343 4.51 -19.28 -12.95
CA GLY A 343 4.23 -20.24 -11.90
C GLY A 343 3.19 -21.30 -12.23
N ASP A 344 2.80 -22.05 -11.20
CA ASP A 344 1.76 -23.08 -11.26
C ASP A 344 0.40 -22.44 -10.99
N TYR A 345 -0.49 -22.48 -11.97
CA TYR A 345 -1.85 -21.94 -11.88
C TYR A 345 -2.90 -23.03 -12.11
N VAL A 346 -4.02 -22.88 -11.42
CA VAL A 346 -5.26 -23.61 -11.66
C VAL A 346 -6.14 -22.73 -12.53
N MET A 347 -6.54 -23.23 -13.69
CA MET A 347 -7.38 -22.54 -14.64
C MET A 347 -8.83 -23.02 -14.52
N LEU A 348 -9.75 -22.06 -14.42
CA LEU A 348 -11.18 -22.25 -14.65
C LEU A 348 -11.56 -21.51 -15.93
N SER A 349 -12.20 -22.18 -16.88
CA SER A 349 -12.70 -21.53 -18.09
C SER A 349 -14.19 -21.79 -18.28
N VAL A 350 -14.89 -20.74 -18.72
CA VAL A 350 -16.30 -20.79 -19.13
C VAL A 350 -16.36 -20.39 -20.59
N THR A 351 -16.86 -21.29 -21.43
CA THR A 351 -16.95 -21.13 -22.89
C THR A 351 -18.38 -21.27 -23.35
N ASP A 352 -18.91 -20.24 -24.00
CA ASP A 352 -20.19 -20.28 -24.70
C ASP A 352 -19.99 -20.21 -26.21
N ASN A 353 -20.96 -20.73 -26.96
CA ASN A 353 -21.07 -20.57 -28.42
C ASN A 353 -22.15 -19.54 -28.80
N GLY A 354 -22.30 -18.49 -27.98
CA GLY A 354 -23.28 -17.43 -28.19
C GLY A 354 -22.86 -16.43 -29.27
N SER A 355 -23.46 -15.24 -29.22
CA SER A 355 -23.23 -14.17 -30.20
C SER A 355 -21.81 -13.60 -30.21
N GLY A 356 -21.02 -13.84 -29.16
CA GLY A 356 -19.69 -13.29 -29.01
C GLY A 356 -19.63 -11.75 -28.97
N MET A 357 -18.42 -11.20 -29.06
CA MET A 357 -18.17 -9.77 -28.92
C MET A 357 -17.10 -9.28 -29.91
N PRO A 358 -17.27 -8.07 -30.51
CA PRO A 358 -16.22 -7.44 -31.28
C PRO A 358 -15.04 -7.01 -30.38
N GLN A 359 -13.84 -6.92 -30.94
CA GLN A 359 -12.62 -6.53 -30.21
C GLN A 359 -12.77 -5.20 -29.44
N SER A 360 -13.54 -4.24 -29.97
CA SER A 360 -13.81 -2.96 -29.30
C SER A 360 -14.59 -3.10 -27.99
N VAL A 361 -15.44 -4.11 -27.87
CA VAL A 361 -16.20 -4.45 -26.66
C VAL A 361 -15.32 -5.26 -25.72
N VAL A 362 -14.56 -6.23 -26.23
CA VAL A 362 -13.62 -7.06 -25.45
C VAL A 362 -12.62 -6.19 -24.67
N ASN A 363 -12.04 -5.18 -25.33
CA ASN A 363 -11.07 -4.26 -24.72
C ASN A 363 -11.64 -3.45 -23.54
N ARG A 364 -12.97 -3.32 -23.46
CA ARG A 364 -13.69 -2.54 -22.43
C ARG A 364 -14.55 -3.42 -21.52
N ALA A 365 -14.57 -4.74 -21.74
CA ALA A 365 -15.48 -5.66 -21.08
C ALA A 365 -15.26 -5.72 -19.55
N PHE A 366 -14.03 -5.43 -19.10
CA PHE A 366 -13.68 -5.35 -17.68
C PHE A 366 -13.84 -3.94 -17.08
N ASP A 367 -14.21 -2.93 -17.88
CA ASP A 367 -14.46 -1.58 -17.36
C ASP A 367 -15.70 -1.59 -16.44
N PRO A 368 -15.63 -0.97 -15.26
CA PRO A 368 -16.80 -0.85 -14.40
C PRO A 368 -17.99 -0.18 -15.10
N PHE A 369 -19.18 -0.75 -14.95
CA PHE A 369 -20.46 -0.28 -15.52
C PHE A 369 -20.57 -0.36 -17.06
N PHE A 370 -19.57 -0.92 -17.75
CA PHE A 370 -19.68 -1.14 -19.17
C PHE A 370 -20.59 -2.34 -19.47
N THR A 371 -21.62 -2.12 -20.28
CA THR A 371 -22.57 -3.15 -20.70
C THR A 371 -23.08 -2.85 -22.11
N THR A 372 -23.22 -3.88 -22.92
CA THR A 372 -23.87 -3.82 -24.25
C THR A 372 -25.38 -4.10 -24.17
N LYS A 373 -25.89 -4.49 -23.00
CA LYS A 373 -27.30 -4.80 -22.76
C LYS A 373 -28.14 -3.52 -22.58
N PRO A 374 -29.45 -3.54 -22.92
CA PRO A 374 -30.35 -2.41 -22.72
C PRO A 374 -30.41 -1.95 -21.25
N ILE A 375 -30.77 -0.68 -21.05
CA ILE A 375 -30.90 -0.05 -19.73
C ILE A 375 -31.85 -0.89 -18.85
N GLY A 376 -31.35 -1.34 -17.69
CA GLY A 376 -32.09 -2.16 -16.73
C GLY A 376 -31.88 -3.69 -16.84
N GLN A 377 -31.17 -4.17 -17.85
CA GLN A 377 -30.90 -5.62 -18.04
C GLN A 377 -29.43 -6.01 -17.80
N GLY A 378 -28.52 -5.05 -17.74
CA GLY A 378 -27.11 -5.27 -17.43
C GLY A 378 -26.58 -4.20 -16.48
N THR A 379 -25.96 -4.62 -15.38
CA THR A 379 -25.32 -3.72 -14.42
C THR A 379 -23.92 -3.28 -14.85
N GLY A 380 -23.31 -3.99 -15.82
CA GLY A 380 -21.91 -3.78 -16.23
C GLY A 380 -20.88 -4.06 -15.13
N LEU A 381 -21.30 -4.73 -14.05
CA LEU A 381 -20.43 -5.02 -12.90
C LEU A 381 -19.89 -6.45 -12.87
N GLY A 382 -20.50 -7.38 -13.62
CA GLY A 382 -20.15 -8.82 -13.54
C GLY A 382 -18.68 -9.10 -13.86
N LEU A 383 -18.21 -8.70 -15.05
CA LEU A 383 -16.82 -8.94 -15.48
C LEU A 383 -15.82 -8.07 -14.73
N SER A 384 -16.17 -6.83 -14.38
CA SER A 384 -15.29 -5.95 -13.60
C SER A 384 -15.07 -6.47 -12.17
N MET A 385 -16.06 -7.10 -11.54
CA MET A 385 -15.89 -7.79 -10.26
C MET A 385 -14.95 -9.00 -10.38
N ILE A 386 -15.07 -9.79 -11.45
CA ILE A 386 -14.18 -10.94 -11.70
C ILE A 386 -12.73 -10.48 -11.91
N TYR A 387 -12.53 -9.38 -12.64
CA TYR A 387 -11.22 -8.77 -12.81
C TYR A 387 -10.62 -8.30 -11.47
N GLY A 388 -11.42 -7.64 -10.62
CA GLY A 388 -11.02 -7.23 -9.28
C GLY A 388 -10.64 -8.43 -8.39
N PHE A 389 -11.48 -9.46 -8.37
CA PHE A 389 -11.25 -10.71 -7.64
C PHE A 389 -9.96 -11.41 -8.09
N SER A 390 -9.74 -11.52 -9.40
CA SER A 390 -8.55 -12.12 -9.99
C SER A 390 -7.28 -11.37 -9.52
N LYS A 391 -7.27 -10.03 -9.60
CA LYS A 391 -6.11 -9.23 -9.17
C LYS A 391 -5.85 -9.34 -7.67
N GLN A 392 -6.88 -9.32 -6.84
CA GLN A 392 -6.75 -9.46 -5.40
C GLN A 392 -6.26 -10.86 -5.00
N SER A 393 -6.60 -11.89 -5.77
CA SER A 393 -6.18 -13.29 -5.56
C SER A 393 -4.81 -13.62 -6.16
N ARG A 394 -4.03 -12.61 -6.60
CA ARG A 394 -2.75 -12.80 -7.33
C ARG A 394 -2.88 -13.69 -8.58
N GLY A 395 -4.08 -13.71 -9.15
CA GLY A 395 -4.43 -14.44 -10.35
C GLY A 395 -4.46 -13.55 -11.58
N HIS A 396 -5.02 -14.11 -12.66
CA HIS A 396 -5.27 -13.38 -13.90
C HIS A 396 -6.61 -13.78 -14.52
N VAL A 397 -7.23 -12.90 -15.28
CA VAL A 397 -8.42 -13.21 -16.09
C VAL A 397 -8.18 -12.76 -17.52
N SER A 398 -8.47 -13.65 -18.47
CA SER A 398 -8.38 -13.40 -19.90
C SER A 398 -9.72 -13.67 -20.56
N ILE A 399 -10.01 -12.96 -21.64
CA ILE A 399 -11.21 -13.13 -22.44
C ILE A 399 -10.83 -13.24 -23.92
N ASP A 400 -11.29 -14.29 -24.57
CA ASP A 400 -11.24 -14.46 -26.01
C ASP A 400 -12.67 -14.52 -26.53
N SER A 401 -13.00 -13.71 -27.53
CA SER A 401 -14.34 -13.71 -28.12
C SER A 401 -14.27 -13.25 -29.57
N GLU A 402 -15.06 -13.90 -30.41
CA GLU A 402 -15.26 -13.55 -31.81
C GLU A 402 -16.76 -13.50 -32.09
N ILE A 403 -17.18 -12.58 -32.96
CA ILE A 403 -18.60 -12.42 -33.32
C ILE A 403 -19.10 -13.72 -33.95
N ASP A 404 -20.26 -14.20 -33.49
CA ASP A 404 -20.95 -15.43 -33.93
C ASP A 404 -20.22 -16.77 -33.65
N GLU A 405 -19.04 -16.73 -33.03
CA GLU A 405 -18.29 -17.93 -32.60
C GLU A 405 -18.38 -18.14 -31.07
N GLY A 406 -18.70 -17.09 -30.31
CA GLY A 406 -18.94 -17.13 -28.87
C GLY A 406 -17.86 -16.47 -28.02
N THR A 407 -17.85 -16.80 -26.72
CA THR A 407 -16.93 -16.19 -25.75
C THR A 407 -16.31 -17.25 -24.85
N THR A 408 -14.99 -17.14 -24.63
CA THR A 408 -14.24 -17.90 -23.64
C THR A 408 -13.64 -16.95 -22.61
N VAL A 409 -14.04 -17.08 -21.35
CA VAL A 409 -13.38 -16.38 -20.23
C VAL A 409 -12.59 -17.39 -19.42
N ARG A 410 -11.29 -17.11 -19.21
CA ARG A 410 -10.40 -17.97 -18.40
C ARG A 410 -9.91 -17.20 -17.18
N LEU A 411 -10.07 -17.82 -16.02
CA LEU A 411 -9.59 -17.34 -14.74
C LEU A 411 -8.43 -18.24 -14.28
N TYR A 412 -7.28 -17.64 -14.05
CA TYR A 412 -6.08 -18.29 -13.54
C TYR A 412 -5.90 -17.93 -12.07
N LEU A 413 -5.87 -18.93 -11.19
CA LEU A 413 -5.66 -18.78 -9.76
C LEU A 413 -4.37 -19.49 -9.34
N PRO A 414 -3.56 -18.93 -8.44
CA PRO A 414 -2.32 -19.55 -8.02
C PRO A 414 -2.58 -20.90 -7.33
N ARG A 415 -1.67 -21.86 -7.52
CA ARG A 415 -1.71 -23.14 -6.80
C ARG A 415 -1.39 -22.93 -5.31
N PHE A 416 -2.25 -23.46 -4.44
CA PHE A 416 -1.99 -23.56 -3.01
C PHE A 416 -0.91 -24.61 -2.73
N ARG A 417 0.07 -24.30 -1.87
CA ARG A 417 1.23 -25.15 -1.54
C ARG A 417 1.33 -25.55 -0.06
N GLY A 418 0.24 -25.45 0.72
CA GLY A 418 0.19 -25.87 2.14
C GLY A 418 -0.20 -27.34 2.34
N GLU A 419 -0.01 -27.85 3.57
CA GLU A 419 -0.41 -29.22 3.96
C GLU A 419 -1.94 -29.39 3.94
N GLU A 420 -2.40 -30.46 3.30
CA GLU A 420 -3.80 -30.72 2.98
C GLU A 420 -4.52 -31.36 4.19
N LEU A 421 -5.38 -30.61 4.88
CA LEU A 421 -6.34 -31.19 5.81
C LEU A 421 -7.49 -31.77 5.00
N ALA A 422 -7.48 -33.09 4.80
CA ALA A 422 -8.55 -33.82 4.15
C ALA A 422 -9.85 -33.68 4.95
N ILE A 423 -10.84 -32.99 4.37
CA ILE A 423 -12.20 -32.96 4.90
C ILE A 423 -12.91 -34.21 4.38
N PRO A 424 -13.44 -35.11 5.24
CA PRO A 424 -14.19 -36.26 4.79
C PRO A 424 -15.49 -35.82 4.13
N ALA A 425 -15.83 -36.41 2.98
CA ALA A 425 -17.12 -36.20 2.32
C ALA A 425 -18.27 -36.70 3.21
N PRO A 426 -19.38 -35.94 3.38
CA PRO A 426 -20.55 -36.44 4.07
C PRO A 426 -21.31 -37.44 3.18
N ASP A 427 -21.55 -38.62 3.73
CA ASP A 427 -22.36 -39.68 3.12
C ASP A 427 -23.83 -39.26 3.07
N VAL A 428 -24.36 -39.10 1.86
CA VAL A 428 -25.75 -38.70 1.59
C VAL A 428 -26.58 -39.96 1.38
N GLN A 429 -26.70 -40.84 2.38
CA GLN A 429 -27.71 -41.90 2.36
C GLN A 429 -28.33 -42.15 3.73
N GLN A 430 -29.67 -42.06 3.74
CA GLN A 430 -30.65 -42.37 4.79
C GLN A 430 -30.90 -41.28 5.85
N LEU A 431 -32.18 -40.86 5.97
CA LEU A 431 -32.70 -40.07 7.09
C LEU A 431 -32.88 -40.95 8.32
N PRO A 432 -32.20 -40.66 9.45
CA PRO A 432 -32.67 -41.05 10.77
C PRO A 432 -33.31 -39.83 11.43
N GLU A 433 -34.54 -39.99 11.90
CA GLU A 433 -35.24 -39.07 12.81
C GLU A 433 -34.43 -38.87 14.11
N ALA A 434 -34.73 -37.84 14.90
CA ALA A 434 -34.15 -37.65 16.23
C ALA A 434 -34.31 -38.93 17.08
N LEU A 435 -33.21 -39.59 17.44
CA LEU A 435 -33.24 -40.94 18.02
C LEU A 435 -33.37 -40.93 19.55
N HIS A 436 -33.01 -39.83 20.26
CA HIS A 436 -32.85 -39.86 21.74
C HIS A 436 -33.32 -38.60 22.50
N GLY A 437 -34.22 -37.78 21.95
CA GLY A 437 -34.79 -36.62 22.66
C GLY A 437 -33.77 -35.50 22.95
N GLU A 438 -32.88 -35.24 21.99
CA GLU A 438 -31.91 -34.15 22.04
C GLU A 438 -32.62 -32.79 22.08
N THR A 439 -32.11 -31.86 22.90
CA THR A 439 -32.70 -30.53 23.09
C THR A 439 -31.79 -29.43 22.57
N VAL A 440 -32.33 -28.54 21.73
CA VAL A 440 -31.65 -27.38 21.16
C VAL A 440 -32.11 -26.09 21.85
N LEU A 441 -31.18 -25.28 22.36
CA LEU A 441 -31.48 -23.92 22.81
C LEU A 441 -31.33 -22.95 21.63
N ILE A 442 -32.36 -22.19 21.32
CA ILE A 442 -32.40 -21.21 20.23
C ILE A 442 -32.40 -19.81 20.83
N VAL A 443 -31.47 -18.96 20.41
CA VAL A 443 -31.33 -17.57 20.85
C VAL A 443 -31.26 -16.66 19.63
N GLU A 444 -32.37 -15.99 19.33
CA GLU A 444 -32.55 -15.19 18.12
C GLU A 444 -33.48 -14.03 18.47
N ASP A 445 -33.11 -12.79 18.15
CA ASP A 445 -33.92 -11.61 18.46
C ASP A 445 -35.04 -11.41 17.43
N ASP A 446 -34.79 -11.72 16.15
CA ASP A 446 -35.80 -11.64 15.09
C ASP A 446 -36.90 -12.72 15.27
N PRO A 447 -38.16 -12.34 15.57
CA PRO A 447 -39.24 -13.29 15.74
C PRO A 447 -39.52 -14.16 14.52
N ALA A 448 -39.30 -13.64 13.30
CA ALA A 448 -39.56 -14.39 12.07
C ALA A 448 -38.50 -15.48 11.84
N VAL A 449 -37.23 -15.16 12.09
CA VAL A 449 -36.13 -16.14 12.00
C VAL A 449 -36.26 -17.19 13.11
N ARG A 450 -36.61 -16.78 14.33
CA ARG A 450 -36.81 -17.70 15.45
C ARG A 450 -37.93 -18.71 15.17
N VAL A 451 -39.09 -18.25 14.69
CA VAL A 451 -40.20 -19.14 14.29
C VAL A 451 -39.78 -20.12 13.20
N LEU A 452 -39.00 -19.66 12.22
CA LEU A 452 -38.50 -20.53 11.15
C LEU A 452 -37.60 -21.63 11.70
N VAL A 453 -36.61 -21.28 12.52
CA VAL A 453 -35.68 -22.25 13.12
C VAL A 453 -36.42 -23.25 14.00
N CYS A 454 -37.40 -22.81 14.79
CA CYS A 454 -38.26 -23.70 15.59
C CYS A 454 -39.07 -24.66 14.73
N ALA A 455 -39.66 -24.19 13.63
CA ALA A 455 -40.41 -25.03 12.70
C ALA A 455 -39.51 -26.12 12.09
N VAL A 456 -38.29 -25.74 11.67
CA VAL A 456 -37.29 -26.68 11.14
C VAL A 456 -36.95 -27.76 12.17
N LEU A 457 -36.62 -27.36 13.40
CA LEU A 457 -36.25 -28.31 14.44
C LEU A 457 -37.41 -29.23 14.85
N GLY A 458 -38.65 -28.70 14.85
CA GLY A 458 -39.86 -29.47 15.10
C GLY A 458 -40.14 -30.54 14.04
N GLU A 459 -39.98 -30.21 12.75
CA GLU A 459 -40.10 -31.19 11.66
C GLU A 459 -39.03 -32.29 11.73
N LEU A 460 -37.85 -31.97 12.26
CA LEU A 460 -36.75 -32.92 12.47
C LEU A 460 -36.90 -33.77 13.74
N GLY A 461 -37.90 -33.49 14.59
CA GLY A 461 -38.17 -34.22 15.83
C GLY A 461 -37.30 -33.82 17.02
N TYR A 462 -36.57 -32.71 16.95
CA TYR A 462 -35.76 -32.20 18.06
C TYR A 462 -36.64 -31.48 19.10
N ALA A 463 -36.35 -31.69 20.39
CA ALA A 463 -36.87 -30.80 21.43
C ALA A 463 -36.13 -29.46 21.34
N PHE A 464 -36.80 -28.36 21.66
CA PHE A 464 -36.15 -27.05 21.66
C PHE A 464 -36.66 -26.15 22.78
N VAL A 465 -35.83 -25.19 23.15
CA VAL A 465 -36.14 -24.10 24.08
C VAL A 465 -35.79 -22.79 23.41
N GLU A 466 -36.67 -21.81 23.51
CA GLU A 466 -36.49 -20.50 22.87
C GLU A 466 -36.10 -19.44 23.90
N ALA A 467 -35.18 -18.57 23.49
CA ALA A 467 -34.83 -17.34 24.17
C ALA A 467 -34.72 -16.21 23.12
N TRP A 468 -35.05 -14.99 23.51
CA TRP A 468 -35.05 -13.83 22.60
C TRP A 468 -33.81 -12.95 22.77
N ASP A 469 -33.02 -13.16 23.83
CA ASP A 469 -31.79 -12.44 24.13
C ASP A 469 -30.85 -13.30 24.99
N ALA A 470 -29.62 -12.82 25.20
CA ALA A 470 -28.65 -13.49 26.04
C ALA A 470 -29.10 -13.58 27.51
N ASP A 471 -29.78 -12.56 28.03
CA ASP A 471 -30.21 -12.49 29.43
C ASP A 471 -31.27 -13.55 29.77
N SER A 472 -32.14 -13.89 28.82
CA SER A 472 -33.11 -14.98 28.95
C SER A 472 -32.48 -16.37 28.70
N ALA A 473 -31.42 -16.44 27.88
CA ALA A 473 -30.72 -17.69 27.59
C ALA A 473 -29.80 -18.16 28.73
N VAL A 474 -29.11 -17.25 29.43
CA VAL A 474 -28.15 -17.59 30.50
C VAL A 474 -28.77 -18.42 31.64
N PRO A 475 -29.95 -18.08 32.19
CA PRO A 475 -30.61 -18.91 33.20
C PRO A 475 -30.91 -20.34 32.72
N ILE A 476 -31.26 -20.51 31.44
CA ILE A 476 -31.52 -21.82 30.82
C ILE A 476 -30.22 -22.61 30.69
N LEU A 477 -29.13 -21.93 30.32
CA LEU A 477 -27.77 -22.51 30.25
C LEU A 477 -27.24 -22.96 31.62
N ASN A 478 -27.62 -22.27 32.69
CA ASN A 478 -27.26 -22.60 34.07
C ASN A 478 -28.20 -23.63 34.72
N SER A 479 -29.28 -24.03 34.05
CA SER A 479 -30.26 -24.99 34.59
C SER A 479 -29.79 -26.44 34.44
N THR A 480 -30.47 -27.36 35.15
CA THR A 480 -30.29 -28.82 35.03
C THR A 480 -30.95 -29.41 33.77
N GLN A 481 -31.61 -28.58 32.95
CA GLN A 481 -32.21 -29.02 31.70
C GLN A 481 -31.11 -29.48 30.73
N ARG A 482 -31.35 -30.62 30.08
CA ARG A 482 -30.48 -31.12 29.01
C ARG A 482 -30.51 -30.13 27.85
N ILE A 483 -29.36 -29.66 27.38
CA ILE A 483 -29.20 -28.88 26.15
C ILE A 483 -27.97 -29.43 25.42
N ASP A 484 -28.18 -29.95 24.22
CA ASP A 484 -27.16 -30.63 23.41
C ASP A 484 -26.54 -29.69 22.36
N LEU A 485 -27.26 -28.64 21.96
CA LEU A 485 -26.82 -27.63 20.99
C LEU A 485 -27.36 -26.25 21.35
N LEU A 486 -26.52 -25.22 21.27
CA LEU A 486 -26.93 -23.82 21.28
C LEU A 486 -26.92 -23.27 19.85
N ILE A 487 -28.05 -22.80 19.35
CA ILE A 487 -28.16 -22.01 18.13
C ILE A 487 -28.31 -20.55 18.54
N SER A 488 -27.40 -19.66 18.14
CA SER A 488 -27.42 -18.25 18.55
C SER A 488 -27.18 -17.30 17.37
N ASP A 489 -27.93 -16.21 17.29
CA ASP A 489 -27.50 -15.08 16.46
C ASP A 489 -26.20 -14.49 17.04
N VAL A 490 -25.28 -14.10 16.18
CA VAL A 490 -24.08 -13.32 16.55
C VAL A 490 -24.46 -11.88 16.93
N GLY A 491 -25.42 -11.29 16.23
CA GLY A 491 -25.80 -9.89 16.32
C GLY A 491 -26.70 -9.51 17.50
N LEU A 492 -26.88 -10.38 18.50
CA LEU A 492 -27.82 -10.16 19.61
C LEU A 492 -27.60 -8.80 20.31
N PRO A 493 -28.68 -8.08 20.65
CA PRO A 493 -28.58 -6.82 21.39
C PRO A 493 -28.04 -7.04 22.80
N GLY A 494 -27.09 -6.19 23.22
CA GLY A 494 -26.44 -6.31 24.52
C GLY A 494 -25.23 -7.25 24.48
N MET A 495 -25.35 -8.43 25.09
CA MET A 495 -24.33 -9.48 25.01
C MET A 495 -24.41 -10.18 23.66
N ASN A 496 -23.33 -10.15 22.89
CA ASN A 496 -23.31 -10.76 21.57
C ASN A 496 -23.31 -12.30 21.66
N GLY A 497 -23.72 -12.98 20.60
CA GLY A 497 -23.86 -14.44 20.59
C GLY A 497 -22.59 -15.19 20.99
N ARG A 498 -21.41 -14.64 20.66
CA ARG A 498 -20.12 -15.23 21.05
C ARG A 498 -19.91 -15.18 22.56
N GLN A 499 -20.14 -14.04 23.19
CA GLN A 499 -20.05 -13.89 24.64
C GLN A 499 -21.03 -14.84 25.34
N LEU A 500 -22.24 -14.98 24.80
CA LEU A 500 -23.22 -15.95 25.30
C LEU A 500 -22.73 -17.40 25.19
N ALA A 501 -22.09 -17.77 24.08
CA ALA A 501 -21.49 -19.08 23.89
C ALA A 501 -20.34 -19.36 24.87
N GLU A 502 -19.48 -18.36 25.13
CA GLU A 502 -18.41 -18.44 26.13
C GLU A 502 -18.98 -18.65 27.54
N VAL A 503 -20.01 -17.89 27.93
CA VAL A 503 -20.73 -18.06 29.20
C VAL A 503 -21.40 -19.44 29.27
N GLY A 504 -22.05 -19.88 28.19
CA GLY A 504 -22.67 -21.19 28.11
C GLY A 504 -21.67 -22.34 28.30
N ARG A 505 -20.46 -22.20 27.75
CA ARG A 505 -19.38 -23.18 27.91
C ARG A 505 -18.75 -23.19 29.30
N GLN A 506 -18.80 -22.09 30.05
CA GLN A 506 -18.40 -22.08 31.46
C GLN A 506 -19.32 -22.97 32.30
N TYR A 507 -20.63 -22.95 32.03
CA TYR A 507 -21.60 -23.84 32.71
C TYR A 507 -21.61 -25.26 32.13
N ARG A 508 -21.37 -25.40 30.82
CA ARG A 508 -21.44 -26.67 30.08
C ARG A 508 -20.23 -26.81 29.15
N PRO A 509 -19.10 -27.36 29.63
CA PRO A 509 -17.85 -27.43 28.85
C PRO A 509 -17.97 -28.18 27.51
N GLY A 510 -18.91 -29.13 27.39
CA GLY A 510 -19.18 -29.87 26.15
C GLY A 510 -20.21 -29.22 25.21
N LEU A 511 -20.68 -28.00 25.49
CA LEU A 511 -21.73 -27.36 24.72
C LEU A 511 -21.28 -27.06 23.28
N LYS A 512 -22.02 -27.63 22.34
CA LYS A 512 -21.89 -27.36 20.91
C LYS A 512 -22.64 -26.07 20.58
N VAL A 513 -22.07 -25.25 19.70
CA VAL A 513 -22.62 -23.93 19.38
C VAL A 513 -22.66 -23.73 17.87
N LEU A 514 -23.85 -23.47 17.33
CA LEU A 514 -24.07 -23.07 15.96
C LEU A 514 -24.44 -21.59 15.92
N PHE A 515 -23.59 -20.77 15.31
CA PHE A 515 -23.88 -19.37 15.10
C PHE A 515 -24.69 -19.18 13.82
N ILE A 516 -25.78 -18.44 13.91
CA ILE A 516 -26.46 -17.87 12.76
C ILE A 516 -26.01 -16.42 12.68
N THR A 517 -25.58 -15.93 11.52
CA THR A 517 -25.03 -14.57 11.43
C THR A 517 -25.47 -13.90 10.15
N GLY A 518 -25.74 -12.59 10.22
CA GLY A 518 -25.79 -11.77 9.03
C GLY A 518 -24.42 -11.68 8.36
N TYR A 519 -24.40 -11.36 7.06
CA TYR A 519 -23.16 -11.20 6.30
C TYR A 519 -22.15 -10.22 6.95
N ALA A 520 -22.63 -9.22 7.70
CA ALA A 520 -21.79 -8.21 8.35
C ALA A 520 -21.11 -8.70 9.63
N GLU A 521 -21.77 -9.52 10.46
CA GLU A 521 -21.15 -10.02 11.70
C GLU A 521 -20.25 -11.24 11.45
N HIS A 522 -20.48 -12.01 10.38
CA HIS A 522 -19.66 -13.18 10.03
C HIS A 522 -18.17 -12.80 9.80
N ALA A 523 -17.89 -11.58 9.32
CA ALA A 523 -16.54 -11.09 9.11
C ALA A 523 -15.85 -10.66 10.42
N ALA A 524 -16.61 -10.13 11.39
CA ALA A 524 -16.08 -9.68 12.67
C ALA A 524 -15.71 -10.85 13.60
N VAL A 525 -16.45 -11.96 13.52
CA VAL A 525 -16.21 -13.13 14.37
C VAL A 525 -15.01 -13.97 13.90
N ARG A 526 -14.68 -13.95 12.59
CA ARG A 526 -13.57 -14.74 12.02
C ARG A 526 -12.17 -14.26 12.41
N GLY A 527 -12.03 -13.04 12.94
CA GLY A 527 -10.75 -12.50 13.44
C GLY A 527 -10.23 -13.17 14.72
N GLY A 528 -11.02 -14.02 15.38
CA GLY A 528 -10.60 -14.78 16.55
C GLY A 528 -11.22 -16.17 16.56
N PHE A 529 -10.45 -17.16 16.09
CA PHE A 529 -10.67 -18.62 16.09
C PHE A 529 -11.98 -19.13 16.71
N LEU A 530 -12.79 -19.83 15.90
CA LEU A 530 -13.88 -20.70 16.37
C LEU A 530 -13.24 -21.88 17.13
N ASP A 531 -13.64 -22.09 18.38
CA ASP A 531 -13.16 -23.21 19.19
C ASP A 531 -13.79 -24.54 18.76
N SER A 532 -13.18 -25.67 19.16
CA SER A 532 -13.72 -27.02 18.93
C SER A 532 -15.20 -27.11 19.36
N GLY A 533 -16.07 -27.64 18.50
CA GLY A 533 -17.52 -27.74 18.73
C GLY A 533 -18.32 -26.47 18.40
N MET A 534 -17.72 -25.46 17.76
CA MET A 534 -18.43 -24.28 17.24
C MET A 534 -18.49 -24.29 15.71
N GLN A 535 -19.66 -23.99 15.15
CA GLN A 535 -19.85 -23.81 13.70
C GLN A 535 -20.69 -22.56 13.41
N MET A 536 -20.80 -22.18 12.13
CA MET A 536 -21.48 -20.96 11.72
C MET A 536 -22.22 -21.14 10.39
N ILE A 537 -23.37 -20.48 10.25
CA ILE A 537 -24.15 -20.34 9.01
C ILE A 537 -24.52 -18.87 8.74
N THR A 538 -24.55 -18.47 7.48
CA THR A 538 -24.92 -17.11 7.05
C THR A 538 -26.41 -16.97 6.75
N LYS A 539 -27.05 -15.88 7.19
CA LYS A 539 -28.38 -15.45 6.74
C LYS A 539 -28.27 -14.81 5.33
N PRO A 540 -29.17 -15.10 4.36
CA PRO A 540 -30.22 -16.11 4.43
C PRO A 540 -29.64 -17.52 4.23
N PHE A 541 -30.21 -18.49 4.95
CA PHE A 541 -29.85 -19.91 4.87
C PHE A 541 -31.06 -20.74 4.42
N THR A 542 -30.80 -21.92 3.85
CA THR A 542 -31.86 -22.88 3.50
C THR A 542 -32.15 -23.84 4.65
N PHE A 543 -33.34 -24.43 4.63
CA PHE A 543 -33.75 -25.49 5.56
C PHE A 543 -32.74 -26.66 5.55
N ASP A 544 -32.33 -27.08 4.37
CA ASP A 544 -31.41 -28.22 4.18
C ASP A 544 -30.03 -27.94 4.80
N LEU A 545 -29.53 -26.71 4.66
CA LEU A 545 -28.25 -26.31 5.23
C LEU A 545 -28.29 -26.33 6.77
N LEU A 546 -29.34 -25.75 7.37
CA LEU A 546 -29.54 -25.78 8.82
C LEU A 546 -29.65 -27.22 9.32
N THR A 547 -30.44 -28.04 8.63
CA THR A 547 -30.64 -29.46 8.95
C THR A 547 -29.33 -30.24 8.92
N ALA A 548 -28.55 -30.09 7.84
CA ALA A 548 -27.26 -30.77 7.70
C ALA A 548 -26.30 -30.39 8.85
N LYS A 549 -26.24 -29.10 9.20
CA LYS A 549 -25.36 -28.59 10.25
C LYS A 549 -25.76 -29.04 11.65
N VAL A 550 -27.05 -28.98 11.98
CA VAL A 550 -27.56 -29.47 13.26
C VAL A 550 -27.26 -30.97 13.43
N ARG A 551 -27.45 -31.78 12.37
CA ARG A 551 -27.14 -33.21 12.39
C ARG A 551 -25.65 -33.49 12.58
N GLU A 552 -24.81 -32.82 11.81
CA GLU A 552 -23.35 -32.94 11.90
C GLU A 552 -22.88 -32.66 13.33
N MET A 553 -23.39 -31.57 13.91
CA MET A 553 -23.01 -31.17 15.26
C MET A 553 -23.54 -32.16 16.30
N ILE A 554 -24.79 -32.59 16.25
CA ILE A 554 -25.35 -33.47 17.29
C ILE A 554 -24.77 -34.89 17.24
N LYS A 555 -24.44 -35.43 16.05
CA LYS A 555 -23.87 -36.79 15.90
C LYS A 555 -22.39 -36.91 16.28
N SER A 556 -21.61 -35.83 16.19
CA SER A 556 -20.18 -35.80 16.57
C SER A 556 -19.97 -35.75 18.07
#